data_AF-A0A498SFK0-F1
#
_entry.id   AF-A0A498SFK0-F1
#
_cell.length_a   1.000
_cell.length_b   1.000
_cell.length_c   1.000
_cell.angle_alpha   90.00
_cell.angle_beta   90.00
_cell.angle_gamma   90.00
#
_symmetry.space_group_name_H-M   'P 1'
#
loop_
_entity.id
_entity.type
_entity.pdbx_description
1 polymer ?
#
loop_
_entity_poly.entity_id
_entity_poly.type
_entity_poly.pdbx_seq_one_letter_code
_entity_poly.pdbx_strand_id
1 'polypeptide(L)'
;MQADKVFYDAGMACRKLGTEKERLALTLLNHYLDLCDAIEDQDPSLVDGSIFDGTDIPQEVLLPAVKYTSDDEHEEVKEWVLAISMEQSIERSLPCDSNGNFEVSLIDANGTSHPACLISGYPIRGNIKEFGSSGKAADRDTWSRFIMAQKTKSTESIGDILQFIAKWTGTTTSLAL
;
A
#
# COMPACT_ATOMS: atom_id res chain seq x y z
N MET A 1 13.59 -6.03 6.47
CA MET A 1 12.13 -6.16 6.28
C MET A 1 11.93 -7.39 5.41
N GLN A 2 11.03 -8.30 5.79
CA GLN A 2 10.79 -9.55 5.07
C GLN A 2 9.82 -9.29 3.92
N ALA A 3 10.14 -9.73 2.69
CA ALA A 3 9.32 -9.42 1.52
C ALA A 3 7.91 -10.04 1.62
N ASP A 4 7.84 -11.34 1.92
CA ASP A 4 6.60 -12.10 2.15
C ASP A 4 5.68 -11.44 3.18
N LYS A 5 6.22 -10.96 4.32
CA LYS A 5 5.45 -10.22 5.33
C LYS A 5 4.79 -8.97 4.75
N VAL A 6 5.51 -8.20 3.96
CA VAL A 6 5.01 -6.93 3.41
C VAL A 6 3.88 -7.19 2.41
N PHE A 7 4.05 -8.17 1.53
CA PHE A 7 3.01 -8.56 0.57
C PHE A 7 1.78 -9.15 1.27
N TYR A 8 1.98 -9.99 2.29
CA TYR A 8 0.90 -10.52 3.12
C TYR A 8 0.10 -9.40 3.81
N ASP A 9 0.79 -8.53 4.56
CA ASP A 9 0.15 -7.45 5.31
C ASP A 9 -0.61 -6.49 4.37
N ALA A 10 -0.01 -6.12 3.25
CA ALA A 10 -0.61 -5.22 2.25
C ALA A 10 -1.81 -5.90 1.54
N GLY A 11 -1.67 -7.15 1.15
CA GLY A 11 -2.72 -7.93 0.52
C GLY A 11 -3.93 -8.14 1.44
N MET A 12 -3.70 -8.49 2.71
CA MET A 12 -4.75 -8.64 3.72
C MET A 12 -5.43 -7.31 4.05
N ALA A 13 -4.68 -6.20 4.07
CA ALA A 13 -5.26 -4.87 4.21
C ALA A 13 -6.18 -4.53 3.02
N CYS A 14 -5.76 -4.83 1.79
CA CYS A 14 -6.57 -4.63 0.58
C CYS A 14 -7.83 -5.53 0.61
N ARG A 15 -7.70 -6.79 1.01
CA ARG A 15 -8.83 -7.74 1.13
C ARG A 15 -9.90 -7.22 2.09
N LYS A 16 -9.52 -6.58 3.20
CA LYS A 16 -10.46 -5.96 4.15
C LYS A 16 -11.25 -4.78 3.57
N LEU A 17 -10.75 -4.15 2.51
CA LEU A 17 -11.44 -3.06 1.81
C LEU A 17 -12.43 -3.57 0.76
N GLY A 18 -12.53 -4.89 0.56
CA GLY A 18 -13.53 -5.51 -0.31
C GLY A 18 -13.32 -5.20 -1.79
N THR A 19 -14.42 -5.12 -2.54
CA THR A 19 -14.45 -5.04 -4.01
C THR A 19 -13.67 -3.86 -4.60
N GLU A 20 -13.48 -2.76 -3.85
CA GLU A 20 -12.69 -1.61 -4.30
C GLU A 20 -11.20 -1.93 -4.49
N LYS A 21 -10.65 -2.83 -3.67
CA LYS A 21 -9.22 -3.21 -3.67
C LYS A 21 -8.99 -4.69 -3.90
N GLU A 22 -10.02 -5.44 -4.26
CA GLU A 22 -9.96 -6.89 -4.44
C GLU A 22 -8.93 -7.34 -5.50
N ARG A 23 -8.85 -6.63 -6.64
CA ARG A 23 -7.82 -6.88 -7.66
C ARG A 23 -6.39 -6.70 -7.13
N LEU A 24 -6.16 -5.64 -6.36
CA LEU A 24 -4.86 -5.38 -5.76
C LEU A 24 -4.55 -6.41 -4.67
N ALA A 25 -5.56 -6.77 -3.85
CA ALA A 25 -5.44 -7.83 -2.86
C ALA A 25 -5.04 -9.16 -3.52
N LEU A 26 -5.73 -9.54 -4.60
CA LEU A 26 -5.41 -10.75 -5.37
C LEU A 26 -3.97 -10.71 -5.88
N THR A 27 -3.56 -9.59 -6.47
CA THR A 27 -2.20 -9.44 -7.01
C THR A 27 -1.13 -9.59 -5.92
N LEU A 28 -1.28 -8.90 -4.79
CA LEU A 28 -0.32 -8.92 -3.69
C LEU A 28 -0.29 -10.27 -2.97
N LEU A 29 -1.45 -10.89 -2.74
CA LEU A 29 -1.54 -12.19 -2.06
C LEU A 29 -1.05 -13.33 -2.94
N ASN A 30 -1.25 -13.29 -4.25
CA ASN A 30 -0.62 -14.26 -5.15
C ASN A 30 0.90 -14.13 -5.12
N HIS A 31 1.44 -12.92 -5.19
CA HIS A 31 2.89 -12.74 -5.13
C HIS A 31 3.47 -13.14 -3.77
N TYR A 32 2.71 -12.98 -2.68
CA TYR A 32 3.07 -13.55 -1.38
C TYR A 32 3.15 -15.10 -1.42
N LEU A 33 2.24 -15.79 -2.12
CA LEU A 33 2.32 -17.24 -2.27
C LEU A 33 3.56 -17.65 -3.07
N ASP A 34 3.86 -16.94 -4.17
CA ASP A 34 5.08 -17.18 -4.96
C ASP A 34 6.35 -17.00 -4.09
N LEU A 35 6.36 -16.01 -3.19
CA LEU A 35 7.43 -15.81 -2.21
C LEU A 35 7.52 -16.95 -1.19
N CYS A 36 6.38 -17.47 -0.69
CA CYS A 36 6.37 -18.61 0.21
C CYS A 36 6.97 -19.86 -0.45
N ASP A 37 6.56 -20.17 -1.68
CA ASP A 37 7.08 -21.30 -2.44
C ASP A 37 8.61 -21.16 -2.64
N ALA A 38 9.05 -19.96 -3.01
CA ALA A 38 10.48 -19.63 -3.14
C ALA A 38 11.26 -19.79 -1.82
N ILE A 39 10.66 -19.43 -0.69
CA ILE A 39 11.28 -19.60 0.64
C ILE A 39 11.38 -21.08 1.01
N GLU A 40 10.34 -21.87 0.76
CA GLU A 40 10.32 -23.29 1.09
C GLU A 40 11.36 -24.08 0.25
N ASP A 41 11.48 -23.74 -1.03
CA ASP A 41 12.44 -24.36 -1.96
C ASP A 41 13.84 -23.73 -1.92
N GLN A 42 14.00 -22.61 -1.20
CA GLN A 42 15.22 -21.78 -1.17
C GLN A 42 15.69 -21.36 -2.58
N ASP A 43 14.74 -21.08 -3.47
CA ASP A 43 14.97 -20.73 -4.86
C ASP A 43 14.27 -19.40 -5.24
N PRO A 44 15.02 -18.28 -5.30
CA PRO A 44 14.47 -16.98 -5.70
C PRO A 44 13.93 -16.95 -7.13
N SER A 45 14.30 -17.89 -8.00
CA SER A 45 13.85 -17.91 -9.41
C SER A 45 12.38 -18.29 -9.58
N LEU A 46 11.74 -18.78 -8.52
CA LEU A 46 10.30 -19.10 -8.50
C LEU A 46 9.42 -17.85 -8.40
N VAL A 47 9.98 -16.69 -8.06
CA VAL A 47 9.24 -15.44 -7.88
C VAL A 47 9.18 -14.67 -9.21
N ASP A 48 7.99 -14.57 -9.81
CA ASP A 48 7.74 -13.69 -10.95
C ASP A 48 7.34 -12.28 -10.49
N GLY A 49 8.26 -11.33 -10.64
CA GLY A 49 8.07 -9.92 -10.31
C GLY A 49 7.53 -9.05 -11.45
N SER A 50 7.33 -9.60 -12.66
CA SER A 50 7.07 -8.81 -13.88
C SER A 50 5.80 -7.95 -13.81
N ILE A 51 4.80 -8.35 -13.02
CA ILE A 51 3.59 -7.55 -12.79
C ILE A 51 3.88 -6.19 -12.13
N PHE A 52 5.04 -6.06 -11.48
CA PHE A 52 5.50 -4.84 -10.83
C PHE A 52 6.49 -4.02 -11.68
N ASP A 53 6.71 -4.40 -12.94
CA ASP A 53 7.56 -3.64 -13.86
C ASP A 53 7.07 -2.19 -13.99
N GLY A 54 8.01 -1.24 -13.93
CA GLY A 54 7.69 0.18 -13.99
C GLY A 54 7.10 0.77 -12.71
N THR A 55 7.08 0.02 -11.60
CA THR A 55 6.74 0.53 -10.26
C THR A 55 7.99 0.79 -9.43
N ASP A 56 7.80 1.36 -8.24
CA ASP A 56 8.82 1.54 -7.21
C ASP A 56 8.90 0.35 -6.23
N ILE A 57 8.23 -0.77 -6.52
CA ILE A 57 8.32 -2.01 -5.73
C ILE A 57 9.64 -2.73 -6.06
N PRO A 58 10.50 -3.02 -5.07
CA PRO A 58 11.72 -3.78 -5.30
C PRO A 58 11.41 -5.22 -5.75
N GLN A 59 11.98 -5.65 -6.87
CA GLN A 59 11.84 -7.02 -7.37
C GLN A 59 13.02 -7.92 -6.93
N GLU A 60 14.21 -7.36 -6.78
CA GLU A 60 15.38 -8.08 -6.26
C GLU A 60 15.38 -8.05 -4.73
N VAL A 61 14.65 -8.99 -4.13
CA VAL A 61 14.56 -9.14 -2.67
C VAL A 61 15.32 -10.38 -2.19
N LEU A 62 15.93 -10.27 -1.01
CA LEU A 62 16.55 -11.42 -0.36
C LEU A 62 15.48 -12.32 0.24
N LEU A 63 15.54 -13.63 -0.05
CA LEU A 63 14.66 -14.58 0.58
C LEU A 63 15.03 -14.76 2.08
N PRO A 64 14.04 -14.74 2.97
CA PRO A 64 14.23 -15.12 4.37
C PRO A 64 14.43 -16.63 4.51
N ALA A 65 14.92 -17.06 5.67
CA ALA A 65 15.12 -18.47 5.97
C ALA A 65 13.82 -19.22 6.29
N VAL A 66 12.79 -18.51 6.77
CA VAL A 66 11.49 -19.07 7.19
C VAL A 66 10.41 -18.08 6.80
N LYS A 67 9.27 -18.58 6.32
CA LYS A 67 8.09 -17.78 6.02
C LYS A 67 7.58 -17.02 7.25
N TYR A 68 7.01 -15.84 7.02
CA TYR A 68 6.50 -14.97 8.07
C TYR A 68 5.25 -15.54 8.76
N THR A 69 4.34 -16.13 7.99
CA THR A 69 3.03 -16.58 8.44
C THR A 69 3.07 -17.99 9.01
N SER A 70 2.08 -18.30 9.85
CA SER A 70 1.77 -19.69 10.22
C SER A 70 1.20 -20.49 9.03
N ASP A 71 1.15 -21.82 9.18
CA ASP A 71 0.55 -22.70 8.17
C ASP A 71 -0.95 -22.41 7.99
N ASP A 72 -1.67 -22.11 9.08
CA ASP A 72 -3.10 -21.77 9.04
C ASP A 72 -3.35 -20.47 8.26
N GLU A 73 -2.54 -19.42 8.51
CA GLU A 73 -2.63 -18.15 7.77
C GLU A 73 -2.25 -18.32 6.30
N HIS A 74 -1.24 -19.14 6.01
CA HIS A 74 -0.84 -19.43 4.63
C HIS A 74 -1.96 -20.17 3.87
N GLU A 75 -2.57 -21.19 4.48
CA GLU A 75 -3.67 -21.93 3.87
C GLU A 75 -4.91 -21.03 3.67
N GLU A 76 -5.22 -20.13 4.61
CA GLU A 76 -6.31 -19.15 4.45
C GLU A 76 -6.12 -18.29 3.19
N VAL A 77 -4.89 -17.79 2.98
CA VAL A 77 -4.58 -16.98 1.80
C VAL A 77 -4.68 -17.82 0.53
N LYS A 78 -4.18 -19.05 0.55
CA LYS A 78 -4.21 -19.97 -0.58
C LYS A 78 -5.64 -20.30 -1.00
N GLU A 79 -6.51 -20.67 -0.06
CA GLU A 79 -7.93 -20.93 -0.31
C GLU A 79 -8.63 -19.71 -0.89
N TRP A 80 -8.38 -18.53 -0.33
CA TRP A 80 -8.99 -17.29 -0.81
C TRP A 80 -8.53 -16.93 -2.24
N VAL A 81 -7.23 -17.02 -2.52
CA VAL A 81 -6.66 -16.77 -3.85
C VAL A 81 -7.26 -17.73 -4.87
N LEU A 82 -7.36 -19.02 -4.54
CA LEU A 82 -7.97 -20.04 -5.40
C LEU A 82 -9.44 -19.71 -5.69
N ALA A 83 -10.22 -19.39 -4.65
CA ALA A 83 -11.64 -19.07 -4.79
C ALA A 83 -11.87 -17.86 -5.72
N ILE A 84 -11.12 -16.76 -5.53
CA ILE A 84 -11.24 -15.57 -6.36
C ILE A 84 -10.77 -15.84 -7.80
N SER A 85 -9.67 -16.58 -7.97
CA SER A 85 -9.13 -16.87 -9.31
C SER A 85 -10.08 -17.76 -10.13
N MET A 86 -10.88 -18.60 -9.47
CA MET A 86 -11.90 -19.43 -10.14
C MET A 86 -13.10 -18.62 -10.62
N GLU A 87 -13.36 -17.43 -10.09
CA GLU A 87 -14.58 -16.66 -10.36
C GLU A 87 -14.60 -15.96 -11.74
N GLN A 88 -13.58 -16.19 -12.60
CA GLN A 88 -13.41 -15.74 -14.00
C GLN A 88 -13.57 -14.22 -14.26
N SER A 89 -13.92 -13.43 -13.25
CA SER A 89 -14.24 -12.00 -13.38
C SER A 89 -13.11 -11.09 -12.91
N ILE A 90 -12.08 -11.65 -12.27
CA ILE A 90 -11.00 -10.90 -11.62
C ILE A 90 -9.65 -11.49 -12.03
N GLU A 91 -8.94 -10.76 -12.89
CA GLU A 91 -7.56 -11.06 -13.27
C GLU A 91 -6.56 -10.26 -12.42
N ARG A 92 -5.38 -10.85 -12.18
CA ARG A 92 -4.26 -10.17 -11.51
C ARG A 92 -3.87 -8.92 -12.32
N SER A 93 -3.94 -7.75 -11.69
CA SER A 93 -3.61 -6.47 -12.32
C SER A 93 -3.36 -5.40 -11.27
N LEU A 94 -2.41 -4.52 -11.54
CA LEU A 94 -2.19 -3.33 -10.73
C LEU A 94 -3.21 -2.25 -11.10
N PRO A 95 -3.84 -1.58 -10.10
CA PRO A 95 -4.64 -0.39 -10.37
C PRO A 95 -3.73 0.75 -10.83
N CYS A 96 -3.88 1.14 -12.10
CA CYS A 96 -3.11 2.23 -12.67
C CYS A 96 -3.96 3.50 -12.86
N ASP A 97 -3.30 4.65 -12.83
CA ASP A 97 -3.87 5.93 -13.23
C ASP A 97 -4.08 6.03 -14.75
N SER A 98 -4.62 7.16 -15.21
CA SER A 98 -4.86 7.42 -16.64
C SER A 98 -3.61 7.39 -17.52
N ASN A 99 -2.43 7.51 -16.92
CA ASN A 99 -1.14 7.49 -17.61
C ASN A 99 -0.45 6.12 -17.52
N GLY A 100 -1.11 5.11 -16.93
CA GLY A 100 -0.57 3.77 -16.75
C GLY A 100 0.36 3.62 -15.55
N ASN A 101 0.48 4.63 -14.68
CA ASN A 101 1.30 4.51 -13.46
C ASN A 101 0.52 3.77 -12.38
N PHE A 102 1.17 2.83 -11.69
CA PHE A 102 0.57 2.22 -10.50
C PHE A 102 0.20 3.30 -9.47
N GLU A 103 -1.05 3.28 -8.99
CA GLU A 103 -1.68 4.40 -8.27
C GLU A 103 -0.94 4.84 -6.99
N VAL A 104 -0.19 3.93 -6.36
CA VAL A 104 0.58 4.19 -5.13
C VAL A 104 2.05 4.49 -5.38
N SER A 105 2.52 4.36 -6.63
CA SER A 105 3.93 4.53 -6.93
C SER A 105 4.36 6.00 -6.83
N LEU A 106 5.42 6.23 -6.05
CA LEU A 106 6.01 7.55 -5.89
C LEU A 106 6.82 7.98 -7.10
N ILE A 107 7.05 7.07 -8.05
CA ILE A 107 7.75 7.34 -9.31
C ILE A 107 6.75 7.10 -10.45
N ASP A 108 6.65 8.01 -11.41
CA ASP A 108 5.88 7.73 -12.64
C ASP A 108 6.72 7.08 -13.74
N ALA A 109 6.05 6.67 -14.81
CA ALA A 109 6.61 6.14 -16.03
C ALA A 109 7.66 7.05 -16.68
N ASN A 110 7.69 8.35 -16.37
CA ASN A 110 8.73 9.27 -16.85
C ASN A 110 9.96 9.32 -15.91
N GLY A 111 9.97 8.55 -14.83
CA GLY A 111 10.99 8.57 -13.79
C GLY A 111 10.90 9.77 -12.85
N THR A 112 9.80 10.52 -12.87
CA THR A 112 9.63 11.68 -11.97
C THR A 112 9.18 11.20 -10.60
N SER A 113 9.89 11.65 -9.56
CA SER A 113 9.52 11.35 -8.16
C SER A 113 8.51 12.37 -7.63
N HIS A 114 7.50 11.87 -6.93
CA HIS A 114 6.41 12.61 -6.32
C HIS A 114 6.47 12.46 -4.79
N PRO A 115 6.20 13.53 -4.02
CA PRO A 115 6.18 13.41 -2.57
C PRO A 115 5.03 12.51 -2.11
N ALA A 116 5.32 11.67 -1.12
CA ALA A 116 4.31 10.85 -0.46
C ALA A 116 3.38 11.74 0.39
N CYS A 117 2.07 11.54 0.24
CA CYS A 117 1.07 12.16 1.08
C CYS A 117 1.24 11.67 2.52
N LEU A 118 1.44 12.60 3.45
CA LEU A 118 1.68 12.29 4.85
C LEU A 118 0.55 11.47 5.51
N ILE A 119 -0.68 11.58 4.99
CA ILE A 119 -1.84 10.86 5.54
C ILE A 119 -2.00 9.49 4.90
N SER A 120 -1.99 9.41 3.56
CA SER A 120 -2.32 8.18 2.84
C SER A 120 -1.10 7.36 2.40
N GLY A 121 0.08 7.97 2.31
CA GLY A 121 1.27 7.40 1.68
C GLY A 121 1.29 7.47 0.15
N TYR A 122 0.16 7.80 -0.49
CA TYR A 122 0.04 7.86 -1.96
C TYR A 122 0.81 9.05 -2.54
N PRO A 123 1.23 8.99 -3.81
CA PRO A 123 1.89 10.11 -4.48
C PRO A 123 0.97 11.33 -4.58
N ILE A 124 1.49 12.51 -4.26
CA ILE A 124 0.77 13.77 -4.48
C ILE A 124 0.94 14.19 -5.93
N ARG A 125 -0.07 13.91 -6.76
CA ARG A 125 -0.08 14.26 -8.20
C ARG A 125 -0.76 15.60 -8.50
N GLY A 126 -1.56 16.10 -7.56
CA GLY A 126 -2.39 17.28 -7.75
C GLY A 126 -2.06 18.39 -6.77
N ASN A 127 -3.10 18.91 -6.12
CA ASN A 127 -2.99 20.04 -5.23
C ASN A 127 -2.31 19.66 -3.89
N ILE A 128 -1.24 20.37 -3.56
CA ILE A 128 -0.44 20.09 -2.36
C ILE A 128 -0.84 20.97 -1.17
N LYS A 129 -0.97 20.35 0.01
CA LYS A 129 -1.00 21.00 1.32
C LYS A 129 0.35 20.78 2.00
N GLU A 130 1.17 21.83 2.03
CA GLU A 130 2.46 21.80 2.73
C GLU A 130 2.29 22.10 4.22
N PHE A 131 3.18 21.54 5.03
CA PHE A 131 3.21 21.75 6.48
C PHE A 131 4.43 22.58 6.89
N GLY A 132 4.34 23.90 6.68
CA GLY A 132 5.41 24.84 7.01
C GLY A 132 6.72 24.50 6.29
N SER A 133 7.85 24.72 6.96
CA SER A 133 9.19 24.40 6.43
C SER A 133 9.63 22.95 6.64
N SER A 134 8.72 22.04 7.02
CA SER A 134 9.07 20.67 7.42
C SER A 134 9.42 19.72 6.26
N GLY A 135 9.25 20.18 5.02
CA GLY A 135 9.39 19.37 3.80
C GLY A 135 8.29 18.31 3.63
N LYS A 136 7.27 18.31 4.49
CA LYS A 136 6.16 17.35 4.47
C LYS A 136 4.95 17.95 3.81
N ALA A 137 4.18 17.10 3.14
CA ALA A 137 2.99 17.49 2.44
C ALA A 137 1.91 16.42 2.48
N ALA A 138 0.67 16.84 2.22
CA ALA A 138 -0.45 15.96 1.96
C ALA A 138 -1.14 16.38 0.66
N ASP A 139 -1.79 15.42 0.01
CA ASP A 139 -2.78 15.73 -1.01
C ASP A 139 -3.92 16.56 -0.38
N ARG A 140 -4.31 17.65 -1.05
CA ARG A 140 -5.27 18.63 -0.49
C ARG A 140 -6.66 18.04 -0.29
N ASP A 141 -7.10 17.14 -1.17
CA ASP A 141 -8.43 16.53 -1.05
C ASP A 141 -8.44 15.52 0.10
N THR A 142 -7.36 14.75 0.25
CA THR A 142 -7.14 13.85 1.37
C THR A 142 -7.09 14.60 2.70
N TRP A 143 -6.36 15.72 2.76
CA TRP A 143 -6.32 16.60 3.92
C TRP A 143 -7.71 17.15 4.27
N SER A 144 -8.43 17.69 3.28
CA SER A 144 -9.78 18.22 3.46
C SER A 144 -10.75 17.17 4.01
N ARG A 145 -10.68 15.95 3.48
CA ARG A 145 -11.51 14.82 3.93
C ARG A 145 -11.18 14.41 5.36
N PHE A 146 -9.89 14.37 5.71
CA PHE A 146 -9.43 14.06 7.07
C PHE A 146 -9.91 15.11 8.09
N ILE A 147 -9.79 16.40 7.78
CA ILE A 147 -10.30 17.49 8.63
C ILE A 147 -11.82 17.46 8.72
N MET A 148 -12.53 17.16 7.63
CA MET A 148 -13.99 17.00 7.67
C MET A 148 -14.40 15.83 8.56
N ALA A 149 -13.69 14.70 8.49
CA ALA A 149 -13.93 13.55 9.36
C ALA A 149 -13.71 13.91 10.84
N GLN A 150 -12.65 14.67 11.15
CA GLN A 150 -12.43 15.20 12.50
C GLN A 150 -13.59 16.08 12.97
N LYS A 151 -14.11 16.98 12.12
CA LYS A 151 -15.20 17.89 12.49
C LYS A 151 -16.56 17.19 12.66
N THR A 152 -16.83 16.16 11.86
CA THR A 152 -18.16 15.53 11.76
C THR A 152 -18.28 14.21 12.53
N LYS A 153 -17.17 13.50 12.71
CA LYS A 153 -17.09 12.17 13.33
C LYS A 153 -15.83 12.07 14.20
N SER A 154 -15.63 13.06 15.06
CA SER A 154 -14.43 13.12 15.92
C SER A 154 -14.33 11.87 16.79
N THR A 155 -13.16 11.24 16.77
CA THR A 155 -12.77 10.17 17.70
C THR A 155 -11.45 10.55 18.35
N GLU A 156 -11.13 9.90 19.48
CA GLU A 156 -9.83 10.07 20.16
C GLU A 156 -8.67 9.78 19.19
N SER A 157 -8.77 8.71 18.40
CA SER A 157 -7.76 8.33 17.42
C SER A 157 -7.50 9.39 16.35
N ILE A 158 -8.54 10.09 15.86
CA ILE A 158 -8.35 11.18 14.90
C ILE A 158 -7.65 12.38 15.55
N GLY A 159 -7.97 12.67 16.82
CA GLY A 159 -7.29 13.68 17.62
C GLY A 159 -5.81 13.38 17.81
N ASP A 160 -5.48 12.14 18.18
CA ASP A 160 -4.10 11.68 18.37
C ASP A 160 -3.29 11.78 17.07
N ILE A 161 -3.88 11.39 15.94
CA ILE A 161 -3.24 11.54 14.62
C ILE A 161 -2.97 13.02 14.33
N LEU A 162 -3.92 13.93 14.55
CA LEU A 162 -3.68 15.37 14.35
C LEU A 162 -2.57 15.92 15.23
N GLN A 163 -2.52 15.51 16.49
CA GLN A 163 -1.46 15.90 17.41
C GLN A 163 -0.10 15.37 16.95
N PHE A 164 -0.07 14.13 16.46
CA PHE A 164 1.12 13.53 15.88
C PHE A 164 1.59 14.28 14.62
N ILE A 165 0.68 14.61 13.70
CA ILE A 165 1.00 15.40 12.49
C ILE A 165 1.55 16.77 12.88
N ALA A 166 0.93 17.46 13.84
CA ALA A 166 1.39 18.76 14.33
C ALA A 166 2.83 18.66 14.87
N LYS A 167 3.08 17.68 15.75
CA LYS A 167 4.40 17.42 16.32
C LYS A 167 5.43 17.05 15.25
N TRP A 168 5.09 16.19 14.29
CA TRP A 168 6.00 15.70 13.27
C TRP A 168 6.37 16.77 12.23
N THR A 169 5.45 17.70 11.99
CA THR A 169 5.66 18.81 11.06
C THR A 169 6.17 20.08 11.75
N GLY A 170 6.29 20.09 13.09
CA GLY A 170 6.67 21.28 13.84
C GLY A 170 5.66 22.43 13.73
N THR A 171 4.43 22.13 13.29
CA THR A 171 3.34 23.11 13.26
C THR A 171 2.65 23.13 14.62
N THR A 172 2.38 24.34 15.14
CA THR A 172 1.60 24.47 16.37
C THR A 172 0.19 23.93 16.16
N THR A 173 -0.40 23.40 17.23
CA THR A 173 -1.60 22.55 17.34
C THR A 173 -2.91 23.06 16.69
N SER A 174 -2.88 24.16 15.95
CA SER A 174 -4.01 24.65 15.16
C SER A 174 -3.78 24.39 13.66
N LEU A 175 -3.70 23.12 13.28
CA LEU A 175 -3.75 22.69 11.88
C LEU A 175 -5.16 22.86 11.25
N ALA A 176 -6.14 23.30 12.02
CA ALA A 176 -7.57 23.31 11.66
C ALA A 176 -8.08 24.60 10.99
N LEU A 177 -7.22 25.53 10.58
CA LEU A 177 -7.59 26.72 9.81
C LEU A 177 -7.46 26.48 8.31
#